data_AF-A0A7S4CZH0-F1
#
_entry.id   AF-A0A7S4CZH0-F1
#
_cell.length_a   1.000
_cell.length_b   1.000
_cell.length_c   1.000
_cell.angle_alpha   90.00
_cell.angle_beta   90.00
_cell.angle_gamma   90.00
#
_symmetry.space_group_name_H-M   'P 1'
#
loop_
_entity.id
_entity.type
_entity.pdbx_description
1 polymer ?
#
loop_
_entity_poly.entity_id
_entity_poly.type
_entity_poly.pdbx_seq_one_letter_code
_entity_poly.pdbx_strand_id
1 'polypeptide(L)'
;KGPAACLMMQNEEPIFAHIIPRPAAFGADEAPPARVIEVGKGFTIHFSHAHEDTNDRIVCYTSGWPPANTTEFLGAWGGEAPDFSCIPPARLWRTELDLRTGTCISHAVVKGLENCCIEHPHVHPAYYSSAHPDPDSATTLSPPAPSPPRLVHMSLGDCIRGCTSPPQGYLTVNVETGETQKYFLGVRCFAEEPVLVPAPSRAPPGPMRE
;
A
#
# COMPACT_ATOMS: atom_id res chain seq x y z
N LYS A 1 9.01 -11.13 -28.85
CA LYS A 1 8.33 -10.78 -27.57
C LYS A 1 9.35 -10.91 -26.46
N GLY A 2 9.49 -9.90 -25.59
CA GLY A 2 10.33 -10.03 -24.39
C GLY A 2 9.63 -10.86 -23.30
N PRO A 3 10.33 -11.25 -22.23
CA PRO A 3 9.76 -12.06 -21.14
C PRO A 3 8.46 -11.48 -20.53
N ALA A 4 8.39 -10.16 -20.34
CA ALA A 4 7.19 -9.51 -19.82
C ALA A 4 5.96 -9.70 -20.74
N ALA A 5 6.16 -9.73 -22.06
CA ALA A 5 5.10 -9.95 -23.05
C ALA A 5 4.64 -11.43 -23.13
N CYS A 6 5.20 -12.31 -22.30
CA CYS A 6 4.70 -13.67 -22.09
C CYS A 6 3.75 -13.77 -20.89
N LEU A 7 3.63 -12.71 -20.09
CA LEU A 7 2.67 -12.60 -18.99
C LEU A 7 1.38 -11.96 -19.51
N MET A 8 0.24 -12.49 -19.08
CA MET A 8 -1.08 -11.96 -19.43
C MET A 8 -1.92 -11.82 -18.17
N MET A 9 -2.54 -10.66 -17.99
CA MET A 9 -3.46 -10.46 -16.88
C MET A 9 -4.74 -11.25 -17.09
N GLN A 10 -5.19 -11.95 -16.04
CA GLN A 10 -6.48 -12.62 -15.98
C GLN A 10 -7.46 -11.70 -15.22
N ASN A 11 -7.92 -10.62 -15.85
CA ASN A 11 -8.67 -9.56 -15.14
C ASN A 11 -10.01 -10.00 -14.53
N GLU A 12 -10.55 -11.11 -15.01
CA GLU A 12 -11.80 -11.68 -14.51
C GLU A 12 -11.60 -12.68 -13.37
N GLU A 13 -10.37 -13.14 -13.15
CA GLU A 13 -10.03 -14.04 -12.06
C GLU A 13 -9.78 -13.25 -10.77
N PRO A 14 -10.09 -13.84 -9.61
CA PRO A 14 -9.84 -13.17 -8.34
C PRO A 14 -8.35 -13.13 -8.00
N ILE A 15 -7.99 -12.11 -7.24
CA ILE A 15 -6.74 -12.02 -6.50
C ILE A 15 -6.86 -12.92 -5.27
N PHE A 16 -5.77 -13.64 -4.96
CA PHE A 16 -5.67 -14.48 -3.77
C PHE A 16 -4.70 -13.86 -2.76
N ALA A 17 -5.17 -13.71 -1.51
CA ALA A 17 -4.33 -13.38 -0.38
C ALA A 17 -3.80 -14.66 0.27
N HIS A 18 -2.47 -14.84 0.26
CA HIS A 18 -1.80 -15.94 0.94
C HIS A 18 -1.42 -15.50 2.37
N ILE A 19 -2.09 -16.06 3.37
CA ILE A 19 -1.86 -15.77 4.78
C ILE A 19 -0.96 -16.86 5.35
N ILE A 20 0.27 -16.49 5.68
CA ILE A 20 1.29 -17.40 6.19
C ILE A 20 1.66 -16.95 7.61
N PRO A 21 1.36 -17.77 8.64
CA PRO A 21 1.71 -17.43 10.02
C PRO A 21 3.22 -17.27 10.20
N ARG A 22 3.62 -16.22 10.93
CA ARG A 22 5.03 -15.94 11.21
C ARG A 22 5.54 -16.89 12.29
N PRO A 23 6.57 -17.72 12.03
CA PRO A 23 7.03 -18.70 13.02
C PRO A 23 7.41 -18.10 14.37
N ALA A 24 7.95 -16.87 14.42
CA ALA A 24 8.32 -16.23 15.69
C ALA A 24 7.12 -15.91 16.62
N ALA A 25 5.90 -15.87 16.09
CA ALA A 25 4.68 -15.61 16.87
C ALA A 25 4.07 -16.90 17.44
N PHE A 26 4.55 -18.06 17.02
CA PHE A 26 4.02 -19.37 17.41
C PHE A 26 5.18 -20.24 17.89
N GLY A 27 4.96 -21.14 18.86
CA GLY A 27 5.95 -22.19 19.10
C GLY A 27 6.24 -22.96 17.80
N ALA A 28 7.41 -23.60 17.69
CA ALA A 28 7.83 -24.32 16.48
C ALA A 28 6.77 -25.30 15.92
N ASP A 29 5.90 -25.82 16.80
CA ASP A 29 4.85 -26.79 16.48
C ASP A 29 3.41 -26.25 16.63
N GLU A 30 3.22 -24.94 16.89
CA GLU A 30 1.92 -24.36 17.24
C GLU A 30 1.34 -23.41 16.18
N ALA A 31 2.07 -23.17 15.09
CA ALA A 31 1.61 -22.26 14.05
C ALA A 31 0.36 -22.81 13.35
N PRO A 32 -0.69 -21.99 13.15
CA PRO A 32 -1.83 -22.42 12.33
C PRO A 32 -1.38 -22.70 10.88
N PRO A 33 -2.17 -23.48 10.11
CA PRO A 33 -1.85 -23.71 8.71
C PRO A 33 -1.98 -22.41 7.91
N ALA A 34 -1.17 -22.30 6.85
CA ALA A 34 -1.33 -21.23 5.87
C ALA A 34 -2.73 -21.27 5.24
N ARG A 35 -3.26 -20.09 4.89
CA ARG A 35 -4.59 -19.94 4.31
C ARG A 35 -4.50 -19.17 3.00
N VAL A 36 -5.43 -19.46 2.11
CA VAL A 36 -5.62 -18.70 0.87
C VAL A 36 -7.02 -18.13 0.91
N ILE A 37 -7.14 -16.82 0.85
CA ILE A 37 -8.42 -16.10 0.90
C ILE A 37 -8.62 -15.42 -0.46
N GLU A 38 -9.75 -15.70 -1.09
CA GLU A 38 -10.19 -14.99 -2.28
C GLU A 38 -10.58 -13.55 -1.91
N VAL A 39 -10.08 -12.56 -2.66
CA VAL A 39 -10.27 -11.15 -2.34
C VAL A 39 -11.28 -10.51 -3.28
N GLY A 40 -10.82 -10.12 -4.47
CA GLY A 40 -11.56 -9.38 -5.46
C GLY A 40 -10.75 -9.38 -6.76
N LYS A 41 -11.26 -8.73 -7.80
CA LYS A 41 -10.59 -8.71 -9.11
C LYS A 41 -9.64 -7.51 -9.22
N GLY A 42 -8.63 -7.65 -10.05
CA GLY A 42 -7.69 -6.57 -10.37
C GLY A 42 -6.25 -7.05 -10.37
N PHE A 43 -5.31 -6.12 -10.20
CA PHE A 43 -3.89 -6.42 -10.09
C PHE A 43 -3.24 -5.62 -8.97
N THR A 44 -2.74 -6.31 -7.94
CA THR A 44 -2.00 -5.70 -6.83
C THR A 44 -0.53 -5.53 -7.20
N ILE A 45 0.02 -4.33 -6.99
CA ILE A 45 1.39 -3.97 -7.37
C ILE A 45 2.26 -3.84 -6.11
N HIS A 46 2.08 -2.78 -5.32
CA HIS A 46 2.87 -2.54 -4.11
C HIS A 46 2.03 -2.54 -2.84
N PHE A 47 2.55 -3.15 -1.78
CA PHE A 47 2.01 -3.00 -0.43
C PHE A 47 2.52 -1.72 0.21
N SER A 48 1.62 -1.01 0.87
CA SER A 48 1.99 0.07 1.80
C SER A 48 2.31 -0.51 3.17
N HIS A 49 1.33 -1.19 3.76
CA HIS A 49 1.43 -1.81 5.07
C HIS A 49 0.23 -2.74 5.28
N ALA A 50 0.32 -3.57 6.31
CA ALA A 50 -0.77 -4.36 6.84
C ALA A 50 -0.72 -4.37 8.36
N HIS A 51 -1.87 -4.54 9.00
CA HIS A 51 -1.95 -4.71 10.45
C HIS A 51 -3.09 -5.66 10.81
N GLU A 52 -2.98 -6.24 12.01
CA GLU A 52 -4.05 -6.99 12.64
C GLU A 52 -4.91 -6.03 13.48
N ASP A 53 -6.23 -6.14 13.41
CA ASP A 53 -7.14 -5.43 14.30
C ASP A 53 -7.55 -6.29 15.51
N THR A 54 -8.33 -5.73 16.42
CA THR A 54 -8.78 -6.42 17.64
C THR A 54 -9.82 -7.53 17.40
N ASN A 55 -10.26 -7.75 16.16
CA ASN A 55 -11.32 -8.70 15.79
C ASN A 55 -10.78 -9.87 14.94
N ASP A 56 -9.48 -10.18 15.03
CA ASP A 56 -8.81 -11.19 14.19
C ASP A 56 -8.92 -10.89 12.68
N ARG A 57 -8.86 -9.60 12.31
CA ARG A 57 -8.84 -9.19 10.90
C ARG A 57 -7.47 -8.71 10.48
N ILE A 58 -7.09 -9.03 9.25
CA ILE A 58 -5.97 -8.38 8.59
C ILE A 58 -6.52 -7.23 7.74
N VAL A 59 -6.03 -6.03 7.99
CA VAL A 59 -6.29 -4.86 7.17
C VAL A 59 -5.01 -4.52 6.41
N CYS A 60 -5.04 -4.54 5.08
CA CYS A 60 -3.89 -4.17 4.25
C CYS A 60 -4.23 -3.07 3.25
N TYR A 61 -3.20 -2.28 2.94
CA TYR A 61 -3.28 -1.19 1.98
C TYR A 61 -2.31 -1.46 0.83
N THR A 62 -2.83 -1.46 -0.39
CA THR A 62 -2.05 -1.78 -1.59
C THR A 62 -2.32 -0.80 -2.71
N SER A 63 -1.31 -0.50 -3.53
CA SER A 63 -1.51 0.09 -4.84
C SER A 63 -1.83 -1.01 -5.84
N GLY A 64 -2.71 -0.72 -6.79
CA GLY A 64 -3.07 -1.69 -7.81
C GLY A 64 -4.06 -1.17 -8.84
N TRP A 65 -4.14 -1.88 -9.96
CA TRP A 65 -5.12 -1.59 -11.00
C TRP A 65 -6.48 -2.21 -10.67
N PRO A 66 -7.58 -1.49 -10.96
CA PRO A 66 -8.88 -2.13 -11.03
C PRO A 66 -8.90 -3.17 -12.17
N PRO A 67 -9.92 -4.05 -12.21
CA PRO A 67 -10.20 -4.85 -13.38
C PRO A 67 -10.28 -3.96 -14.64
N ALA A 68 -9.62 -4.39 -15.71
CA ALA A 68 -9.53 -3.61 -16.93
C ALA A 68 -9.68 -4.49 -18.18
N ASN A 69 -10.05 -3.86 -19.29
CA ASN A 69 -10.23 -4.54 -20.58
C ASN A 69 -8.91 -4.76 -21.35
N THR A 70 -7.77 -4.82 -20.65
CA THR A 70 -6.45 -5.05 -21.25
C THR A 70 -5.79 -6.27 -20.62
N THR A 71 -5.27 -7.18 -21.45
CA THR A 71 -4.49 -8.33 -20.99
C THR A 71 -3.00 -8.04 -20.99
N GLU A 72 -2.59 -6.89 -21.52
CA GLU A 72 -1.20 -6.47 -21.59
C GLU A 72 -0.64 -6.16 -20.21
N PHE A 73 0.60 -6.56 -19.99
CA PHE A 73 1.26 -6.48 -18.69
C PHE A 73 2.60 -5.74 -18.80
N LEU A 74 2.89 -4.91 -17.79
CA LEU A 74 4.17 -4.26 -17.49
C LEU A 74 5.16 -4.15 -18.67
N GLY A 75 4.94 -3.16 -19.54
CA GLY A 75 5.84 -2.85 -20.66
C GLY A 75 5.46 -3.51 -21.99
N ALA A 76 4.38 -4.28 -22.04
CA ALA A 76 3.78 -4.74 -23.29
C ALA A 76 3.12 -3.59 -24.11
N TRP A 77 2.98 -2.40 -23.52
CA TRP A 77 2.29 -1.24 -24.12
C TRP A 77 3.06 -0.51 -25.24
N GLY A 78 4.22 -1.04 -25.66
CA GLY A 78 4.95 -0.60 -26.85
C GLY A 78 5.53 0.82 -26.82
N GLY A 79 6.20 1.20 -27.91
CA GLY A 79 6.72 2.56 -28.13
C GLY A 79 8.04 2.90 -27.42
N GLU A 80 8.50 4.14 -27.62
CA GLU A 80 9.64 4.72 -26.86
C GLU A 80 9.23 5.14 -25.43
N ALA A 81 7.93 5.37 -25.22
CA ALA A 81 7.32 5.66 -23.93
C ALA A 81 5.93 4.99 -23.85
N PRO A 82 5.43 4.63 -22.64
CA PRO A 82 4.13 4.00 -22.50
C PRO A 82 2.98 4.89 -22.97
N ASP A 83 1.99 4.29 -23.64
CA ASP A 83 0.70 4.97 -23.89
C ASP A 83 -0.17 4.91 -22.63
N PHE A 84 -0.11 5.99 -21.85
CA PHE A 84 -0.92 6.16 -20.64
C PHE A 84 -2.44 6.19 -20.93
N SER A 85 -2.91 6.33 -22.18
CA SER A 85 -4.35 6.21 -22.45
C SER A 85 -4.87 4.77 -22.38
N CYS A 86 -3.98 3.77 -22.47
CA CYS A 86 -4.32 2.35 -22.47
C CYS A 86 -3.99 1.61 -21.16
N ILE A 87 -3.41 2.32 -20.18
CA ILE A 87 -3.01 1.74 -18.89
C ILE A 87 -4.08 2.10 -17.84
N PRO A 88 -4.55 1.15 -17.01
CA PRO A 88 -5.47 1.48 -15.93
C PRO A 88 -4.81 2.40 -14.89
N PRO A 89 -5.55 3.34 -14.29
CA PRO A 89 -5.02 4.14 -13.19
C PRO A 89 -4.81 3.25 -11.96
N ALA A 90 -3.59 3.25 -11.42
CA ALA A 90 -3.31 2.61 -10.15
C ALA A 90 -4.00 3.39 -9.01
N ARG A 91 -4.69 2.66 -8.13
CA ARG A 91 -5.45 3.20 -7.00
C ARG A 91 -4.90 2.64 -5.69
N LEU A 92 -5.12 3.36 -4.59
CA LEU A 92 -4.88 2.82 -3.26
C LEU A 92 -6.12 2.01 -2.83
N TRP A 93 -5.95 0.73 -2.60
CA TRP A 93 -6.96 -0.21 -2.12
C TRP A 93 -6.78 -0.50 -0.65
N ARG A 94 -7.89 -0.58 0.07
CA ARG A 94 -7.97 -1.12 1.42
C ARG A 94 -8.67 -2.47 1.35
N THR A 95 -8.01 -3.50 1.86
CA THR A 95 -8.54 -4.86 1.94
C THR A 95 -8.67 -5.28 3.39
N GLU A 96 -9.83 -5.79 3.76
CA GLU A 96 -10.09 -6.39 5.07
C GLU A 96 -10.35 -7.88 4.91
N LEU A 97 -9.59 -8.70 5.64
CA LEU A 97 -9.71 -10.15 5.63
C LEU A 97 -10.10 -10.63 7.03
N ASP A 98 -11.13 -11.45 7.15
CA ASP A 98 -11.52 -12.09 8.40
C ASP A 98 -10.80 -13.44 8.53
N LEU A 99 -9.93 -13.59 9.53
CA LEU A 99 -9.18 -14.83 9.74
C LEU A 99 -10.02 -15.92 10.41
N ARG A 100 -11.14 -15.60 11.04
CA ARG A 100 -12.01 -16.60 11.67
C ARG A 100 -12.85 -17.31 10.62
N THR A 101 -13.43 -16.55 9.68
CA THR A 101 -14.24 -17.10 8.60
C THR A 101 -13.43 -17.46 7.36
N GLY A 102 -12.22 -16.91 7.20
CA GLY A 102 -11.39 -17.12 6.02
C GLY A 102 -11.94 -16.39 4.78
N THR A 103 -12.55 -15.23 4.97
CA THR A 103 -13.22 -14.48 3.89
C THR A 103 -12.74 -13.05 3.78
N CYS A 104 -12.69 -12.50 2.57
CA CYS A 104 -12.52 -11.07 2.36
C CYS A 104 -13.83 -10.33 2.72
N ILE A 105 -13.77 -9.45 3.72
CA ILE A 105 -14.90 -8.61 4.14
C ILE A 105 -15.09 -7.46 3.15
N SER A 106 -14.00 -6.82 2.75
CA SER A 106 -14.03 -5.70 1.82
C SER A 106 -12.73 -5.58 1.05
N HIS A 107 -12.84 -5.16 -0.21
CA HIS A 107 -11.72 -4.77 -1.07
C HIS A 107 -12.17 -3.56 -1.88
N ALA A 108 -11.75 -2.37 -1.45
CA ALA A 108 -12.28 -1.12 -2.01
C ALA A 108 -11.19 -0.05 -2.10
N VAL A 109 -11.34 0.85 -3.06
CA VAL A 109 -10.49 2.04 -3.16
C VAL A 109 -10.66 2.89 -1.89
N VAL A 110 -9.55 3.40 -1.36
CA VAL A 110 -9.54 4.27 -0.20
C VAL A 110 -10.34 5.54 -0.51
N LYS A 111 -11.25 5.87 0.41
CA LYS A 111 -12.13 7.04 0.31
C LYS A 111 -11.34 8.31 -0.01
N GLY A 112 -11.81 9.06 -1.01
CA GLY A 112 -11.20 10.31 -1.45
C GLY A 112 -10.11 10.14 -2.51
N LEU A 113 -9.76 8.91 -2.88
CA LEU A 113 -8.75 8.58 -3.89
C LEU A 113 -9.33 7.94 -5.15
N GLU A 114 -10.65 7.93 -5.31
CA GLU A 114 -11.36 7.28 -6.44
C GLU A 114 -10.92 7.85 -7.80
N ASN A 115 -10.53 9.13 -7.83
CA ASN A 115 -10.06 9.85 -9.01
C ASN A 115 -8.54 10.08 -9.03
N CYS A 116 -7.76 9.53 -8.09
CA CYS A 116 -6.31 9.75 -8.01
C CYS A 116 -5.53 8.56 -8.58
N CYS A 117 -4.70 8.78 -9.59
CA CYS A 117 -3.68 7.83 -10.00
C CYS A 117 -2.50 7.95 -9.05
N ILE A 118 -2.18 6.87 -8.33
CA ILE A 118 -1.15 6.87 -7.30
C ILE A 118 -0.26 5.65 -7.43
N GLU A 119 0.97 5.76 -6.95
CA GLU A 119 1.89 4.62 -6.84
C GLU A 119 2.89 4.84 -5.70
N HIS A 120 3.59 3.76 -5.33
CA HIS A 120 4.61 3.73 -4.28
C HIS A 120 4.08 4.25 -2.92
N PRO A 121 3.03 3.64 -2.35
CA PRO A 121 2.46 4.08 -1.09
C PRO A 121 3.33 3.67 0.11
N HIS A 122 3.65 4.63 0.97
CA HIS A 122 4.52 4.50 2.12
C HIS A 122 3.84 5.00 3.39
N VAL A 123 4.18 4.39 4.52
CA VAL A 123 3.81 4.88 5.86
C VAL A 123 5.06 5.25 6.63
N HIS A 124 4.88 5.94 7.75
CA HIS A 124 5.98 6.20 8.65
C HIS A 124 6.72 4.88 9.02
N PRO A 125 8.07 4.84 8.99
CA PRO A 125 8.81 3.58 9.12
C PRO A 125 8.54 2.75 10.38
N ALA A 126 8.20 3.40 11.49
CA ALA A 126 7.79 2.73 12.74
C ALA A 126 6.54 1.83 12.62
N TYR A 127 5.84 1.84 11.48
CA TYR A 127 4.60 1.09 11.26
C TYR A 127 4.71 -0.02 10.20
N TYR A 128 5.84 -0.19 9.49
CA TYR A 128 5.98 -1.24 8.45
C TYR A 128 5.81 -2.67 8.97
N SER A 129 6.18 -2.84 10.22
CA SER A 129 5.82 -3.99 11.03
C SER A 129 5.91 -3.47 12.46
N SER A 130 4.79 -3.19 13.11
CA SER A 130 4.76 -3.11 14.57
C SER A 130 5.24 -4.48 15.06
N ALA A 131 6.55 -4.59 15.23
CA ALA A 131 7.20 -5.84 15.57
C ALA A 131 6.64 -6.26 16.93
N HIS A 132 6.29 -7.54 17.03
CA HIS A 132 6.40 -8.23 18.30
C HIS A 132 7.79 -7.87 18.86
N PRO A 133 7.90 -7.28 20.06
CA PRO A 133 9.20 -6.92 20.60
C PRO A 133 10.04 -8.19 20.65
N ASP A 134 11.12 -8.21 19.87
CA ASP A 134 12.18 -9.20 20.04
C ASP A 134 12.90 -8.82 21.34
N PRO A 135 12.80 -9.63 22.40
CA PRO A 135 13.40 -9.31 23.69
C PRO A 135 14.94 -9.25 23.64
N ASP A 136 15.57 -9.80 22.58
CA ASP A 136 17.03 -9.83 22.43
C ASP A 136 17.56 -8.82 21.40
N SER A 137 16.69 -8.11 20.68
CA SER A 137 17.10 -7.09 19.72
C SER A 137 17.35 -5.74 20.40
N ALA A 138 18.62 -5.51 20.77
CA ALA A 138 19.15 -4.21 21.19
C ALA A 138 19.11 -3.13 20.08
N THR A 139 18.41 -3.38 18.96
CA THR A 139 18.38 -2.51 17.77
C THR A 139 17.01 -1.97 17.42
N THR A 140 15.99 -2.19 18.25
CA THR A 140 14.66 -1.56 18.05
C THR A 140 14.74 -0.07 18.40
N LEU A 141 15.21 0.74 17.45
CA LEU A 141 15.33 2.20 17.53
C LEU A 141 13.98 2.93 17.67
N SER A 142 12.85 2.22 17.73
CA SER A 142 11.55 2.81 17.98
C SER A 142 10.63 1.81 18.70
N PRO A 143 9.94 2.23 19.78
CA PRO A 143 8.88 1.42 20.36
C PRO A 143 7.79 1.17 19.31
N PRO A 144 7.09 0.02 19.36
CA PRO A 144 5.99 -0.25 18.45
C PRO A 144 4.94 0.86 18.57
N ALA A 145 4.44 1.33 17.43
CA ALA A 145 3.44 2.38 17.42
C ALA A 145 2.13 1.88 18.10
N PRO A 146 1.49 2.70 18.95
CA PRO A 146 0.34 2.29 19.75
C PRO A 146 -0.96 2.12 18.95
N SER A 147 -0.98 2.53 17.68
CA SER A 147 -2.14 2.48 16.78
C SER A 147 -1.68 2.25 15.34
N PRO A 148 -2.54 1.78 14.42
CA PRO A 148 -2.19 1.66 13.00
C PRO A 148 -1.91 3.04 12.38
N PRO A 149 -1.06 3.11 11.33
CA PRO A 149 -0.75 4.38 10.70
C PRO A 149 -1.99 4.91 9.98
N ARG A 150 -2.32 6.17 10.24
CA ARG A 150 -3.46 6.85 9.60
C ARG A 150 -3.06 7.55 8.31
N LEU A 151 -1.80 7.94 8.19
CA LEU A 151 -1.30 8.70 7.06
C LEU A 151 -0.52 7.80 6.13
N VAL A 152 -0.92 7.80 4.86
CA VAL A 152 -0.20 7.12 3.78
C VAL A 152 0.25 8.18 2.77
N HIS A 153 1.52 8.13 2.41
CA HIS A 153 2.18 9.05 1.48
C HIS A 153 2.53 8.31 0.20
N MET A 154 2.32 8.92 -0.97
CA MET A 154 2.50 8.25 -2.25
C MET A 154 2.88 9.25 -3.35
N SER A 155 3.42 8.73 -4.45
CA SER A 155 3.54 9.49 -5.67
C SER A 155 2.15 9.72 -6.29
N LEU A 156 1.95 10.87 -6.94
CA LEU A 156 0.67 11.32 -7.47
C LEU A 156 0.79 11.59 -8.98
N GLY A 157 0.03 10.86 -9.79
CA GLY A 157 -0.24 11.17 -11.18
C GLY A 157 -1.47 12.06 -11.33
N ASP A 158 -2.31 11.81 -12.35
CA ASP A 158 -3.55 12.56 -12.54
C ASP A 158 -4.50 12.34 -11.36
N CYS A 159 -5.10 13.44 -10.90
CA CYS A 159 -6.08 13.39 -9.82
C CYS A 159 -7.36 14.17 -10.13
N ILE A 160 -7.54 14.56 -11.39
CA ILE A 160 -8.66 15.38 -11.86
C ILE A 160 -9.59 14.54 -12.73
N ARG A 161 -9.03 13.80 -13.69
CA ARG A 161 -9.79 13.00 -14.65
C ARG A 161 -9.91 11.54 -14.24
N GLY A 162 -9.11 11.11 -13.27
CA GLY A 162 -9.02 9.73 -12.86
C GLY A 162 -8.36 8.84 -13.89
N CYS A 163 -7.59 9.40 -14.84
CA CYS A 163 -6.81 8.62 -15.79
C CYS A 163 -5.44 8.27 -15.21
N THR A 164 -4.70 7.37 -15.86
CA THR A 164 -3.30 7.17 -15.51
C THR A 164 -2.44 8.27 -16.14
N SER A 165 -1.30 8.54 -15.53
CA SER A 165 -0.28 9.46 -16.04
C SER A 165 1.05 9.17 -15.36
N PRO A 166 2.17 9.69 -15.88
CA PRO A 166 3.39 9.79 -15.09
C PRO A 166 3.12 10.53 -13.76
N PRO A 167 3.82 10.17 -12.66
CA PRO A 167 3.71 10.93 -11.42
C PRO A 167 4.26 12.35 -11.58
N GLN A 168 3.55 13.35 -11.07
CA GLN A 168 3.89 14.79 -11.16
C GLN A 168 3.88 15.48 -9.79
N GLY A 169 3.68 14.72 -8.72
CA GLY A 169 3.59 15.24 -7.37
C GLY A 169 3.54 14.14 -6.31
N TYR A 170 3.17 14.56 -5.11
CA TYR A 170 2.98 13.69 -3.96
C TYR A 170 1.60 13.90 -3.35
N LEU A 171 1.06 12.82 -2.81
CA LEU A 171 -0.21 12.82 -2.09
C LEU A 171 -0.01 12.22 -0.71
N THR A 172 -0.60 12.84 0.31
CA THR A 172 -0.83 12.24 1.62
C THR A 172 -2.32 12.07 1.82
N VAL A 173 -2.76 10.90 2.29
CA VAL A 173 -4.15 10.63 2.66
C VAL A 173 -4.22 10.23 4.13
N ASN A 174 -5.23 10.72 4.83
CA ASN A 174 -5.69 10.11 6.07
C ASN A 174 -6.70 8.99 5.72
N VAL A 175 -6.30 7.73 5.90
CA VAL A 175 -7.10 6.56 5.49
C VAL A 175 -8.36 6.34 6.32
N GLU A 176 -8.50 6.99 7.48
CA GLU A 176 -9.73 6.94 8.28
C GLU A 176 -10.76 7.98 7.79
N THR A 177 -10.32 9.19 7.46
CA THR A 177 -11.22 10.30 7.13
C THR A 177 -11.45 10.47 5.63
N GLY A 178 -10.46 10.08 4.82
CA GLY A 178 -10.37 10.36 3.38
C GLY A 178 -9.83 11.77 3.07
N GLU A 179 -9.36 12.51 4.09
CA GLU A 179 -8.75 13.83 3.87
C GLU A 179 -7.43 13.68 3.12
N THR A 180 -7.19 14.54 2.13
CA THR A 180 -5.98 14.49 1.30
C THR A 180 -5.23 15.81 1.30
N GLN A 181 -3.91 15.72 1.24
CA GLN A 181 -3.00 16.82 0.95
C GLN A 181 -2.21 16.48 -0.31
N LYS A 182 -2.16 17.41 -1.25
CA LYS A 182 -1.55 17.20 -2.57
C LYS A 182 -0.48 18.26 -2.81
N TYR A 183 0.67 17.85 -3.33
CA TYR A 183 1.75 18.74 -3.71
C TYR A 183 2.17 18.45 -5.14
N PHE A 184 2.04 19.44 -6.03
CA PHE A 184 2.40 19.32 -7.45
C PHE A 184 3.72 20.02 -7.72
N LEU A 185 4.63 19.34 -8.42
CA LEU A 185 5.96 19.86 -8.75
C LEU A 185 5.94 20.84 -9.94
N GLY A 186 4.85 20.85 -10.72
CA GLY A 186 4.68 21.68 -11.90
C GLY A 186 4.60 20.89 -13.21
N VAL A 187 4.20 21.57 -14.29
CA VAL A 187 3.81 20.94 -15.57
C VAL A 187 4.96 20.32 -16.38
N ARG A 188 6.21 20.50 -15.95
CA ARG A 188 7.41 19.93 -16.59
C ARG A 188 8.27 19.12 -15.62
N CYS A 189 7.66 18.70 -14.51
CA CYS A 189 8.32 17.96 -13.44
C CYS A 189 7.67 16.60 -13.31
N PHE A 190 8.48 15.60 -13.00
CA PHE A 190 8.03 14.25 -12.66
C PHE A 190 8.45 13.95 -11.23
N ALA A 191 7.65 13.13 -10.55
CA ALA A 191 7.91 12.64 -9.21
C ALA A 191 8.29 11.15 -9.27
N GLU A 192 8.94 10.69 -8.21
CA GLU A 192 9.29 9.28 -8.01
C GLU A 192 8.74 8.79 -6.66
N GLU A 193 9.16 7.60 -6.25
CA GLU A 193 8.88 7.05 -4.92
C GLU A 193 9.29 8.02 -3.77
N PRO A 194 8.36 8.37 -2.87
CA PRO A 194 8.68 9.21 -1.73
C PRO A 194 9.44 8.43 -0.64
N VAL A 195 10.50 9.03 -0.09
CA VAL A 195 11.17 8.52 1.11
C VAL A 195 10.73 9.31 2.33
N LEU A 196 10.20 8.61 3.34
CA LEU A 196 9.70 9.22 4.56
C LEU A 196 10.76 9.20 5.66
N VAL A 197 11.18 10.39 6.09
CA VAL A 197 12.14 10.58 7.18
C VAL A 197 11.40 11.17 8.38
N PRO A 198 11.27 10.42 9.50
CA PRO A 198 10.71 10.96 10.74
C PRO A 198 11.52 12.17 11.22
N ALA A 199 10.83 13.22 11.66
CA ALA A 199 11.49 14.31 12.37
C ALA A 199 12.11 13.77 13.68
N PRO A 200 13.24 14.34 14.15
CA PRO A 200 13.78 13.99 15.45
C PRO A 200 12.69 14.17 16.52
N SER A 201 12.57 13.22 17.45
CA SER A 201 11.70 13.38 18.61
C SER A 201 12.08 14.70 19.28
N ARG A 202 11.16 15.68 19.31
CA ARG A 202 11.42 16.95 19.99
C ARG A 202 11.69 16.60 21.44
N ALA A 203 12.94 16.76 21.89
CA ALA A 203 13.24 16.66 23.31
C ALA A 203 12.29 17.63 24.04
N PRO A 204 11.67 17.24 25.17
CA PRO A 204 10.91 18.20 25.96
C PRO A 204 11.83 19.39 26.25
N PRO A 205 11.32 20.64 26.20
CA PRO A 205 12.13 21.79 26.54
C PRO A 205 12.77 21.53 27.91
N GLY A 206 14.10 21.52 27.96
CA GLY A 206 14.82 21.40 29.22
C GLY A 206 14.37 22.50 30.19
N PRO A 207 14.50 22.30 31.50
CA PRO A 207 14.10 23.31 32.46
C PRO A 207 14.76 24.65 32.10
N MET A 208 13.94 25.70 31.96
CA MET A 208 14.44 27.06 31.82
C MET A 208 15.38 27.31 33.01
N ARG A 209 16.63 27.61 32.71
CA ARG A 209 17.56 28.12 33.72
C ARG A 209 17.07 29.52 34.09
N GLU A 210 16.66 29.69 35.34
CA GLU A 210 16.49 31.00 35.99
C GLU A 210 17.82 31.77 36.05
#